data_AF-A0AA96G449-F1
#
_entry.id   AF-A0AA96G449-F1
#
_cell.length_a   1.000
_cell.length_b   1.000
_cell.length_c   1.000
_cell.angle_alpha   90.00
_cell.angle_beta   90.00
_cell.angle_gamma   90.00
#
_symmetry.space_group_name_H-M   'P 1'
#
loop_
_entity.id
_entity.type
_entity.pdbx_description
1 polymer ?
#
loop_
_entity_poly.entity_id
_entity_poly.type
_entity_poly.pdbx_seq_one_letter_code
_entity_poly.pdbx_strand_id
1 'polypeptide(L)'
;MALYSSPGTPPPGLSGAEVVAGIKGTLPYLLIPDPLPGMPRALALWLEGRTAVVGPAVPVEDAVVSLGWARKLLTMVPQGASAGIHFVEDHLATLMLFQDPLLASHLSAKWLGRLADMTPQQRQWTEETLLAWLEGGGTLPAARLLRIHPQAVRNRLRNLEKVFGSGLRDPRARFELLLALKIQIMASEYARLRRRAGMQSLLQTAGPNRTVRTNGR
;
A
#
# COMPACT_ATOMS: atom_id res chain seq x y z
N MET A 1 14.98 -4.58 -7.53
CA MET A 1 14.75 -3.91 -6.24
C MET A 1 14.82 -2.39 -6.40
N ALA A 2 13.89 -1.63 -5.80
CA ALA A 2 13.85 -0.16 -5.81
C ALA A 2 14.06 0.43 -4.40
N LEU A 3 14.67 1.61 -4.33
CA LEU A 3 15.11 2.27 -3.09
C LEU A 3 14.82 3.78 -3.16
N TYR A 4 14.69 4.44 -1.99
CA TYR A 4 14.59 5.92 -1.91
C TYR A 4 15.95 6.63 -1.89
N SER A 5 17.00 5.92 -1.53
CA SER A 5 18.37 6.44 -1.42
C SER A 5 19.35 5.49 -2.09
N SER A 6 20.54 6.02 -2.42
CA SER A 6 21.57 5.23 -3.11
C SER A 6 21.87 3.94 -2.35
N PRO A 7 21.91 2.78 -3.03
CA PRO A 7 22.16 1.48 -2.39
C PRO A 7 23.46 1.44 -1.58
N GLY A 8 24.51 2.14 -2.02
CA GLY A 8 25.87 1.94 -1.48
C GLY A 8 26.48 0.64 -2.00
N THR A 9 27.55 0.17 -1.36
CA THR A 9 28.26 -1.07 -1.75
C THR A 9 27.35 -2.30 -1.59
N PRO A 10 27.34 -3.26 -2.55
CA PRO A 10 26.48 -4.44 -2.48
C PRO A 10 26.68 -5.26 -1.19
N PRO A 11 25.65 -6.03 -0.77
CA PRO A 11 25.72 -6.85 0.44
C PRO A 11 26.79 -7.96 0.32
N PRO A 12 27.35 -8.43 1.45
CA PRO A 12 28.31 -9.54 1.46
C PRO A 12 27.76 -10.77 0.75
N GLY A 13 28.57 -11.38 -0.13
CA GLY A 13 28.20 -12.58 -0.89
C GLY A 13 27.69 -12.31 -2.31
N LEU A 14 27.53 -11.04 -2.71
CA LEU A 14 27.31 -10.66 -4.11
C LEU A 14 28.49 -9.82 -4.60
N SER A 15 29.08 -10.22 -5.74
CA SER A 15 30.09 -9.39 -6.38
C SER A 15 29.43 -8.14 -6.99
N GLY A 16 30.11 -7.00 -6.96
CA GLY A 16 29.68 -5.80 -7.69
C GLY A 16 29.57 -6.01 -9.20
N ALA A 17 30.15 -7.08 -9.74
CA ALA A 17 30.00 -7.48 -11.14
C ALA A 17 28.67 -8.20 -11.42
N GLU A 18 28.04 -8.81 -10.42
CA GLU A 18 26.78 -9.56 -10.54
C GLU A 18 25.56 -8.68 -10.23
N VAL A 19 25.78 -7.54 -9.59
CA VAL A 19 24.73 -6.59 -9.21
C VAL A 19 24.82 -5.34 -10.07
N VAL A 20 23.75 -5.06 -10.82
CA VAL A 20 23.67 -3.83 -11.60
C VAL A 20 22.95 -2.76 -10.78
N ALA A 21 23.65 -1.67 -10.48
CA ALA A 21 23.11 -0.53 -9.75
C ALA A 21 22.75 0.62 -10.68
N GLY A 22 21.50 1.06 -10.65
CA GLY A 22 21.04 2.26 -11.32
C GLY A 22 20.78 3.37 -10.32
N ILE A 23 21.71 4.33 -10.24
CA ILE A 23 21.64 5.47 -9.30
C ILE A 23 21.21 6.78 -9.97
N LYS A 24 21.14 6.81 -11.31
CA LYS A 24 20.67 7.97 -12.07
C LYS A 24 19.15 7.86 -12.26
N GLY A 25 18.38 8.82 -11.72
CA GLY A 25 16.92 8.89 -11.82
C GLY A 25 16.24 9.31 -10.52
N THR A 26 14.90 9.36 -10.52
CA THR A 26 14.08 9.77 -9.35
C THR A 26 14.08 8.75 -8.22
N LEU A 27 14.24 7.45 -8.52
CA LEU A 27 14.31 6.38 -7.53
C LEU A 27 15.45 5.41 -7.88
N PRO A 28 16.52 5.32 -7.06
CA PRO A 28 17.62 4.39 -7.26
C PRO A 28 17.14 2.92 -7.20
N TYR A 29 17.87 2.03 -7.88
CA TYR A 29 17.53 0.63 -7.97
C TYR A 29 18.75 -0.29 -8.06
N LEU A 30 18.52 -1.56 -7.73
CA LEU A 30 19.44 -2.67 -7.93
C LEU A 30 18.74 -3.79 -8.72
N LEU A 31 19.46 -4.34 -9.69
CA LEU A 31 19.14 -5.63 -10.29
C LEU A 31 20.08 -6.66 -9.67
N ILE A 32 19.47 -7.70 -9.10
CA ILE A 32 20.16 -8.77 -8.40
C ILE A 32 19.73 -10.06 -9.09
N PRO A 33 20.66 -10.94 -9.52
CA PRO A 33 20.31 -12.23 -10.07
C PRO A 33 19.50 -13.05 -9.06
N ASP A 34 18.64 -13.92 -9.59
CA ASP A 34 17.68 -14.74 -8.82
C ASP A 34 18.36 -15.37 -7.59
N PRO A 35 17.84 -15.16 -6.37
CA PRO A 35 18.69 -15.24 -5.21
C PRO A 35 19.06 -16.68 -4.86
N LEU A 36 20.36 -16.86 -4.60
CA LEU A 36 20.88 -18.00 -3.86
C LEU A 36 20.22 -18.10 -2.47
N PRO A 37 20.17 -19.31 -1.85
CA PRO A 37 19.60 -19.49 -0.52
C PRO A 37 20.20 -18.50 0.52
N GLY A 38 19.35 -17.83 1.29
CA GLY A 38 19.76 -16.91 2.36
C GLY A 38 19.88 -15.43 1.96
N MET A 39 19.75 -15.11 0.67
CA MET A 39 19.81 -13.72 0.17
C MET A 39 18.79 -12.77 0.82
N PRO A 40 17.52 -13.15 1.09
CA PRO A 40 16.57 -12.24 1.75
C PRO A 40 17.06 -11.73 3.11
N ARG A 41 17.75 -12.58 3.89
CA ARG A 41 18.31 -12.21 5.18
C ARG A 41 19.51 -11.27 5.04
N ALA A 42 20.37 -11.51 4.04
CA ALA A 42 21.51 -10.64 3.75
C ALA A 42 21.04 -9.25 3.29
N LEU A 43 20.01 -9.18 2.44
CA LEU A 43 19.36 -7.91 2.08
C LEU A 43 18.77 -7.20 3.29
N ALA A 44 18.05 -7.92 4.17
CA ALA A 44 17.43 -7.34 5.36
C ALA A 44 18.45 -6.65 6.28
N LEU A 45 19.58 -7.31 6.53
CA LEU A 45 20.67 -6.74 7.32
C LEU A 45 21.32 -5.54 6.62
N TRP A 46 21.56 -5.65 5.31
CA TRP A 46 22.20 -4.59 4.56
C TRP A 46 21.33 -3.33 4.38
N LEU A 47 20.02 -3.51 4.35
CA LEU A 47 19.02 -2.44 4.21
C LEU A 47 18.43 -2.01 5.55
N GLU A 48 19.04 -2.40 6.66
CA GLU A 48 18.59 -2.02 7.99
C GLU A 48 18.44 -0.49 8.09
N GLY A 49 17.27 -0.04 8.56
CA GLY A 49 16.91 1.38 8.66
C GLY A 49 16.57 2.07 7.33
N ARG A 50 16.48 1.34 6.21
CA ARG A 50 16.09 1.86 4.89
C ARG A 50 14.81 1.19 4.39
N THR A 51 14.01 1.94 3.64
CA THR A 51 12.85 1.39 2.93
C THR A 51 13.30 0.88 1.56
N ALA A 52 13.04 -0.41 1.29
CA ALA A 52 13.32 -1.03 0.02
C ALA A 52 12.14 -1.86 -0.46
N VAL A 53 11.97 -1.95 -1.77
CA VAL A 53 10.99 -2.85 -2.38
C VAL A 53 11.67 -3.80 -3.34
N VAL A 54 11.47 -5.10 -3.12
CA VAL A 54 11.94 -6.18 -3.98
C VAL A 54 10.80 -6.58 -4.91
N GLY A 55 11.05 -6.52 -6.22
CA GLY A 55 10.13 -7.04 -7.22
C GLY A 55 10.36 -8.54 -7.40
N PRO A 56 9.43 -9.26 -8.04
CA PRO A 56 9.58 -10.69 -8.24
C PRO A 56 10.79 -11.04 -9.08
N ALA A 57 11.34 -12.22 -8.80
CA ALA A 57 12.31 -12.86 -9.67
C ALA A 57 11.64 -13.17 -11.01
N VAL A 58 12.26 -12.68 -12.09
CA VAL A 58 11.75 -12.77 -13.46
C VAL A 58 12.91 -12.97 -14.42
N PRO A 59 12.66 -13.50 -15.63
CA PRO A 59 13.63 -13.47 -16.72
C PRO A 59 14.19 -12.06 -16.96
N VAL A 60 15.41 -11.96 -17.51
CA VAL A 60 16.13 -10.69 -17.66
C VAL A 60 15.35 -9.70 -18.53
N GLU A 61 14.66 -10.19 -19.55
CA GLU A 61 13.77 -9.43 -20.43
C GLU A 61 12.63 -8.72 -19.68
N ASP A 62 12.18 -9.28 -18.56
CA ASP A 62 11.09 -8.77 -17.73
C ASP A 62 11.59 -7.94 -16.53
N ALA A 63 12.90 -7.80 -16.36
CA ALA A 63 13.50 -7.09 -15.22
C ALA A 63 13.00 -5.64 -15.10
N VAL A 64 12.71 -4.98 -16.22
CA VAL A 64 12.14 -3.63 -16.27
C VAL A 64 10.71 -3.62 -15.70
N VAL A 65 9.91 -4.65 -15.98
CA VAL A 65 8.54 -4.79 -15.48
C VAL A 65 8.57 -5.03 -13.96
N SER A 66 9.39 -5.97 -13.48
CA SER A 66 9.58 -6.24 -12.06
C SER A 66 10.06 -4.99 -11.30
N LEU A 67 11.01 -4.23 -11.88
CA LEU A 67 11.44 -2.95 -11.34
C LEU A 67 10.31 -1.90 -11.33
N GLY A 68 9.46 -1.88 -12.35
CA GLY A 68 8.28 -1.02 -12.42
C GLY A 68 7.32 -1.27 -11.26
N TRP A 69 7.01 -2.53 -10.96
CA TRP A 69 6.19 -2.91 -9.80
C TRP A 69 6.85 -2.52 -8.47
N ALA A 70 8.15 -2.79 -8.34
CA ALA A 70 8.91 -2.43 -7.15
C ALA A 70 8.87 -0.92 -6.90
N ARG A 71 9.08 -0.09 -7.94
CA ARG A 71 8.99 1.37 -7.85
C ARG A 71 7.58 1.84 -7.51
N LYS A 72 6.56 1.25 -8.14
CA LYS A 72 5.15 1.60 -7.87
C LYS A 72 4.81 1.36 -6.40
N LEU A 73 5.12 0.18 -5.88
CA LEU A 73 4.94 -0.13 -4.46
C LEU A 73 5.83 0.71 -3.56
N LEU A 74 7.04 1.07 -4.00
CA LEU A 74 7.92 1.95 -3.24
C LEU A 74 7.24 3.29 -2.95
N THR A 75 6.51 3.88 -3.92
CA THR A 75 5.73 5.12 -3.73
C THR A 75 4.54 4.99 -2.76
N MET A 76 4.19 3.76 -2.40
CA MET A 76 3.05 3.41 -1.56
C MET A 76 3.45 3.10 -0.11
N VAL A 77 4.65 2.58 0.12
CA VAL A 77 5.09 2.15 1.46
C VAL A 77 5.55 3.33 2.35
N PRO A 78 5.33 3.26 3.68
CA PRO A 78 5.76 4.28 4.62
C PRO A 78 7.28 4.51 4.62
N GLN A 79 7.69 5.75 4.95
CA GLN A 79 9.09 6.11 5.20
C GLN A 79 9.38 6.20 6.70
N GLY A 80 10.64 6.04 7.12
CA GLY A 80 11.10 6.34 8.49
C GLY A 80 11.19 5.13 9.42
N ALA A 81 10.90 5.26 10.72
CA ALA A 81 11.18 4.22 11.73
C ALA A 81 10.40 2.90 11.57
N SER A 82 9.40 2.85 10.68
CA SER A 82 8.71 1.64 10.22
C SER A 82 9.15 1.20 8.81
N ALA A 83 10.30 1.69 8.35
CA ALA A 83 10.96 1.29 7.11
C ALA A 83 11.46 -0.15 7.22
N GLY A 84 11.23 -0.90 6.15
CA GLY A 84 11.72 -2.26 6.01
C GLY A 84 11.77 -2.69 4.55
N ILE A 85 12.05 -3.96 4.34
CA ILE A 85 11.98 -4.58 3.02
C ILE A 85 10.54 -5.05 2.78
N HIS A 86 9.98 -4.65 1.66
CA HIS A 86 8.69 -5.13 1.18
C HIS A 86 8.89 -5.92 -0.10
N PHE A 87 8.19 -7.04 -0.23
CA PHE A 87 8.17 -7.83 -1.46
C PHE A 87 6.90 -7.51 -2.23
N VAL A 88 7.03 -7.32 -3.55
CA VAL A 88 5.89 -7.05 -4.44
C VAL A 88 4.85 -8.17 -4.35
N GLU A 89 5.30 -9.40 -4.17
CA GLU A 89 4.49 -10.61 -4.01
C GLU A 89 3.51 -10.52 -2.83
N ASP A 90 3.91 -9.86 -1.74
CA ASP A 90 3.06 -9.64 -0.57
C ASP A 90 2.00 -8.54 -0.80
N HIS A 91 2.11 -7.81 -1.91
CA HIS A 91 1.31 -6.63 -2.23
C HIS A 91 0.68 -6.66 -3.64
N LEU A 92 0.55 -7.84 -4.26
CA LEU A 92 0.03 -7.96 -5.62
C LEU A 92 -1.39 -7.38 -5.79
N ALA A 93 -2.30 -7.68 -4.86
CA ALA A 93 -3.68 -7.17 -4.90
C ALA A 93 -3.71 -5.63 -4.85
N THR A 94 -2.88 -5.03 -3.99
CA THR A 94 -2.64 -3.59 -3.93
C THR A 94 -2.20 -3.06 -5.28
N LEU A 95 -1.15 -3.63 -5.85
CA LEU A 95 -0.59 -3.14 -7.10
C LEU A 95 -1.58 -3.23 -8.25
N MET A 96 -2.35 -4.32 -8.32
CA MET A 96 -3.43 -4.50 -9.29
C MET A 96 -4.50 -3.41 -9.15
N LEU A 97 -4.95 -3.13 -7.93
CA LEU A 97 -5.95 -2.09 -7.68
C LEU A 97 -5.49 -0.68 -8.07
N PHE A 98 -4.19 -0.40 -7.98
CA PHE A 98 -3.62 0.92 -8.27
C PHE A 98 -2.88 0.99 -9.62
N GLN A 99 -3.03 -0.02 -10.50
CA GLN A 99 -2.58 0.08 -11.89
C GLN A 99 -3.29 1.24 -12.60
N ASP A 100 -4.62 1.34 -12.42
CA ASP A 100 -5.44 2.45 -12.90
C ASP A 100 -6.22 3.09 -11.74
N PRO A 101 -5.62 4.10 -11.06
CA PRO A 101 -6.27 4.78 -9.96
C PRO A 101 -7.56 5.51 -10.37
N LEU A 102 -7.67 5.97 -11.62
CA LEU A 102 -8.86 6.66 -12.11
C LEU A 102 -10.01 5.66 -12.23
N LEU A 103 -9.79 4.54 -12.90
CA LEU A 103 -10.79 3.47 -13.01
C LEU A 103 -11.20 2.93 -11.64
N ALA A 104 -10.25 2.71 -10.74
CA ALA A 104 -10.52 2.31 -9.36
C ALA A 104 -11.41 3.34 -8.63
N SER A 105 -11.14 4.64 -8.81
CA SER A 105 -11.96 5.72 -8.24
C SER A 105 -13.37 5.72 -8.81
N HIS A 106 -13.53 5.49 -10.11
CA HIS A 106 -14.85 5.38 -10.76
C HIS A 106 -15.65 4.18 -10.22
N LEU A 107 -15.01 3.03 -10.03
CA LEU A 107 -15.65 1.86 -9.43
C LEU A 107 -16.08 2.13 -7.98
N SER A 108 -15.21 2.76 -7.20
CA SER A 108 -15.53 3.14 -5.82
C SER A 108 -16.70 4.12 -5.77
N ALA A 109 -16.68 5.18 -6.59
CA ALA A 109 -17.75 6.16 -6.69
C ALA A 109 -19.09 5.55 -7.17
N LYS A 110 -19.05 4.63 -8.15
CA LYS A 110 -20.25 3.91 -8.63
C LYS A 110 -20.99 3.23 -7.48
N TRP A 111 -20.27 2.67 -6.51
CA TRP A 111 -20.86 1.92 -5.41
C TRP A 111 -21.08 2.76 -4.16
N LEU A 112 -20.00 3.34 -3.62
CA LEU A 112 -20.01 4.07 -2.36
C LEU A 112 -20.57 5.49 -2.48
N GLY A 113 -20.71 6.02 -3.71
CA GLY A 113 -21.42 7.29 -3.95
C GLY A 113 -22.88 7.25 -3.48
N ARG A 114 -23.50 6.07 -3.38
CA ARG A 114 -24.86 5.90 -2.81
C ARG A 114 -24.92 6.19 -1.30
N LEU A 115 -23.77 6.27 -0.64
CA LEU A 115 -23.64 6.63 0.78
C LEU A 115 -23.33 8.12 0.96
N ALA A 116 -23.40 8.93 -0.11
CA ALA A 116 -23.04 10.35 -0.08
C ALA A 116 -23.87 11.16 0.93
N ASP A 117 -25.17 10.87 1.06
CA ASP A 117 -26.09 11.61 1.93
C ASP A 117 -25.99 11.23 3.42
N MET A 118 -25.21 10.20 3.74
CA MET A 118 -24.98 9.79 5.13
C MET A 118 -23.97 10.72 5.81
N THR A 119 -24.12 10.92 7.13
CA THR A 119 -23.09 11.61 7.91
C THR A 119 -21.78 10.80 7.89
N PRO A 120 -20.60 11.43 8.12
CA PRO A 120 -19.31 10.71 8.08
C PRO A 120 -19.28 9.49 9.01
N GLN A 121 -19.84 9.60 10.21
CA GLN A 121 -19.91 8.51 11.18
C GLN A 121 -20.84 7.38 10.71
N GLN A 122 -22.01 7.72 10.16
CA GLN A 122 -22.93 6.72 9.61
C GLN A 122 -22.32 6.00 8.42
N ARG A 123 -21.65 6.73 7.52
CA ARG A 123 -20.96 6.14 6.37
C ARG A 123 -19.87 5.18 6.82
N GLN A 124 -19.00 5.60 7.74
CA GLN A 124 -17.93 4.75 8.27
C GLN A 124 -18.48 3.44 8.84
N TRP A 125 -19.45 3.49 9.75
CA TRP A 125 -20.01 2.28 10.33
C TRP A 125 -20.75 1.40 9.32
N THR A 126 -21.35 2.01 8.30
CA THR A 126 -22.03 1.31 7.21
C THR A 126 -21.02 0.55 6.34
N GLU A 127 -19.93 1.21 5.94
CA GLU A 127 -18.82 0.61 5.19
C GLU A 127 -18.14 -0.51 5.99
N GLU A 128 -17.85 -0.29 7.28
CA GLU A 128 -17.28 -1.31 8.18
C GLU A 128 -18.19 -2.54 8.29
N THR A 129 -19.50 -2.32 8.44
CA THR A 129 -20.46 -3.42 8.56
C THR A 129 -20.58 -4.20 7.26
N LEU A 130 -20.61 -3.49 6.14
CA LEU A 130 -20.71 -4.07 4.82
C LEU A 130 -19.48 -4.89 4.47
N LEU A 131 -18.28 -4.37 4.76
CA LEU A 131 -17.02 -5.08 4.56
C LEU A 131 -16.98 -6.38 5.38
N ALA A 132 -17.25 -6.30 6.69
CA ALA A 132 -17.22 -7.46 7.57
C ALA A 132 -18.25 -8.53 7.16
N TRP A 133 -19.39 -8.12 6.62
CA TRP A 133 -20.40 -9.03 6.10
C TRP A 133 -20.00 -9.70 4.79
N LEU A 134 -19.40 -8.95 3.86
CA LEU A 134 -18.90 -9.49 2.60
C LEU A 134 -17.74 -10.46 2.80
N GLU A 135 -16.77 -10.10 3.64
CA GLU A 135 -15.59 -10.95 3.93
C GLU A 135 -15.95 -12.16 4.78
N GLY A 136 -16.81 -11.97 5.79
CA GLY A 136 -17.23 -13.02 6.70
C GLY A 136 -18.28 -13.96 6.12
N GLY A 137 -18.90 -13.62 4.98
CA GLY A 137 -19.95 -14.44 4.36
C GLY A 137 -21.26 -14.50 5.15
N GLY A 138 -21.54 -13.53 6.03
CA GLY A 138 -22.80 -13.49 6.76
C GLY A 138 -22.81 -12.67 8.05
N THR A 139 -24.00 -12.61 8.67
CA THR A 139 -24.28 -11.79 9.85
C THR A 139 -23.48 -12.19 11.09
N LEU A 140 -23.38 -13.50 11.39
CA LEU A 140 -22.69 -13.97 12.59
C LEU A 140 -21.17 -13.75 12.50
N PRO A 141 -20.49 -14.07 11.38
CA PRO A 141 -19.09 -13.68 11.18
C PRO A 141 -18.86 -12.18 11.30
N ALA A 142 -19.70 -11.36 10.66
CA ALA A 142 -19.60 -9.90 10.76
C ALA A 142 -19.76 -9.39 12.21
N ALA A 143 -20.73 -9.93 12.95
CA ALA A 143 -20.96 -9.56 14.35
C ALA A 143 -19.74 -9.85 15.24
N ARG A 144 -19.08 -11.00 15.01
CA ARG A 144 -17.83 -11.35 15.71
C ARG A 144 -16.68 -10.41 15.36
N LEU A 145 -16.48 -10.14 14.07
CA LEU A 145 -15.43 -9.22 13.59
C LEU A 145 -15.61 -7.81 14.16
N LEU A 146 -16.85 -7.31 14.18
CA LEU A 146 -17.18 -5.96 14.65
C LEU A 146 -17.37 -5.88 16.17
N ARG A 147 -17.39 -7.02 16.89
CA ARG A 147 -17.67 -7.12 18.33
C ARG A 147 -19.00 -6.45 18.73
N ILE A 148 -20.03 -6.65 17.91
CA ILE A 148 -21.39 -6.13 18.17
C ILE A 148 -22.41 -7.27 18.16
N HIS A 149 -23.59 -7.02 18.73
CA HIS A 149 -24.67 -8.01 18.73
C HIS A 149 -25.17 -8.33 17.30
N PRO A 150 -25.45 -9.60 16.94
CA PRO A 150 -25.92 -9.96 15.60
C PRO A 150 -27.17 -9.22 15.13
N GLN A 151 -28.07 -8.84 16.06
CA GLN A 151 -29.24 -8.03 15.73
C GLN A 151 -28.86 -6.62 15.22
N ALA A 152 -27.78 -6.03 15.75
CA ALA A 152 -27.28 -4.74 15.28
C ALA A 152 -26.78 -4.85 13.84
N VAL A 153 -26.08 -5.93 13.49
CA VAL A 153 -25.67 -6.22 12.11
C VAL A 153 -26.90 -6.38 11.20
N ARG A 154 -27.91 -7.17 11.58
CA ARG A 154 -29.15 -7.31 10.78
C ARG A 154 -29.87 -5.98 10.55
N ASN A 155 -29.93 -5.14 11.58
CA ASN A 155 -30.53 -3.82 11.47
C ASN A 155 -29.78 -2.94 10.47
N ARG A 156 -28.45 -2.93 10.54
CA ARG A 156 -27.60 -2.20 9.60
C ARG A 156 -27.70 -2.76 8.17
N LEU A 157 -27.76 -4.09 8.01
CA LEU A 157 -27.94 -4.74 6.70
C LEU A 157 -29.29 -4.41 6.07
N ARG A 158 -30.38 -4.35 6.84
CA ARG A 158 -31.68 -3.88 6.31
C ARG A 158 -31.62 -2.45 5.81
N ASN A 159 -30.82 -1.59 6.44
CA ASN A 159 -30.61 -0.23 5.94
C ASN A 159 -29.78 -0.23 4.64
N LEU A 160 -28.74 -1.07 4.58
CA LEU A 160 -27.95 -1.29 3.36
C LEU A 160 -28.79 -1.82 2.20
N GLU A 161 -29.74 -2.72 2.43
CA GLU A 161 -30.67 -3.21 1.41
C GLU A 161 -31.56 -2.11 0.84
N LYS A 162 -31.91 -1.06 1.62
CA LYS A 162 -32.64 0.10 1.10
C LYS A 162 -31.80 0.94 0.14
N VAL A 163 -30.49 1.01 0.38
CA VAL A 163 -29.55 1.82 -0.41
C VAL A 163 -29.06 1.10 -1.66
N PHE A 164 -28.73 -0.18 -1.52
CA PHE A 164 -28.12 -1.00 -2.59
C PHE A 164 -29.12 -1.92 -3.30
N GLY A 165 -30.36 -2.02 -2.79
CA GLY A 165 -31.42 -2.83 -3.37
C GLY A 165 -31.07 -4.31 -3.46
N SER A 166 -31.54 -4.95 -4.53
CA SER A 166 -31.23 -6.35 -4.86
C SER A 166 -29.75 -6.61 -5.17
N GLY A 167 -28.93 -5.56 -5.33
CA GLY A 167 -27.49 -5.70 -5.57
C GLY A 167 -26.75 -6.45 -4.46
N LEU A 168 -27.25 -6.39 -3.22
CA LEU A 168 -26.69 -7.19 -2.12
C LEU A 168 -27.00 -8.69 -2.23
N ARG A 169 -27.80 -9.14 -3.20
CA ARG A 169 -28.09 -10.56 -3.46
C ARG A 169 -27.37 -11.09 -4.69
N ASP A 170 -26.96 -10.21 -5.60
CA ASP A 170 -26.21 -10.57 -6.80
C ASP A 170 -24.71 -10.81 -6.47
N PRO A 171 -24.17 -12.01 -6.77
CA PRO A 171 -22.75 -12.31 -6.54
C PRO A 171 -21.80 -11.33 -7.24
N ARG A 172 -22.15 -10.84 -8.44
CA ARG A 172 -21.32 -9.91 -9.19
C ARG A 172 -21.28 -8.55 -8.50
N ALA A 173 -22.43 -8.00 -8.13
CA ALA A 173 -22.52 -6.78 -7.36
C ALA A 173 -21.78 -6.88 -6.01
N ARG A 174 -21.90 -8.00 -5.29
CA ARG A 174 -21.13 -8.22 -4.03
C ARG A 174 -19.62 -8.15 -4.25
N PHE A 175 -19.12 -8.77 -5.33
CA PHE A 175 -17.70 -8.70 -5.68
C PHE A 175 -17.26 -7.27 -5.99
N GLU A 176 -18.00 -6.54 -6.83
CA GLU A 176 -17.68 -5.15 -7.15
C GLU A 176 -17.76 -4.23 -5.91
N LEU A 177 -18.71 -4.47 -5.01
CA LEU A 177 -18.87 -3.74 -3.76
C LEU A 177 -17.71 -3.99 -2.79
N LEU A 178 -17.26 -5.25 -2.67
CA LEU A 178 -16.07 -5.60 -1.91
C LEU A 178 -14.84 -4.89 -2.47
N LEU A 179 -14.69 -4.90 -3.80
CA LEU A 179 -13.59 -4.24 -4.49
C LEU A 179 -13.60 -2.72 -4.25
N ALA A 180 -14.77 -2.09 -4.36
CA ALA A 180 -14.97 -0.67 -4.08
C ALA A 180 -14.59 -0.27 -2.65
N LEU A 181 -14.96 -1.10 -1.66
CA LEU A 181 -14.59 -0.90 -0.25
C LEU A 181 -13.07 -1.04 -0.05
N LYS A 182 -12.44 -2.07 -0.65
CA LYS A 182 -10.98 -2.25 -0.58
C LYS A 182 -10.24 -1.07 -1.19
N ILE A 183 -10.65 -0.62 -2.38
CA ILE A 183 -10.08 0.57 -3.03
C ILE A 183 -10.19 1.79 -2.11
N GLN A 184 -11.36 2.05 -1.53
CA GLN A 184 -11.58 3.21 -0.66
C GLN A 184 -10.69 3.18 0.59
N ILE A 185 -10.61 2.02 1.26
CA ILE A 185 -9.78 1.84 2.45
C ILE A 185 -8.32 2.10 2.11
N MET A 186 -7.82 1.47 1.04
CA MET A 186 -6.43 1.59 0.64
C MET A 186 -6.11 3.01 0.15
N ALA A 187 -6.98 3.64 -0.64
CA ALA A 187 -6.81 5.03 -1.05
C ALA A 187 -6.75 5.97 0.16
N SER A 188 -7.59 5.75 1.18
CA SER A 188 -7.57 6.53 2.42
C SER A 188 -6.28 6.33 3.23
N GLU A 189 -5.74 5.11 3.22
CA GLU A 189 -4.49 4.76 3.89
C GLU A 189 -3.31 5.41 3.18
N TYR A 190 -3.25 5.33 1.84
CA TYR A 190 -2.22 6.00 1.04
C TYR A 190 -2.28 7.53 1.17
N ALA A 191 -3.47 8.12 1.16
CA ALA A 191 -3.61 9.55 1.39
C ALA A 191 -3.13 9.98 2.79
N ARG A 192 -3.29 9.12 3.80
CA ARG A 192 -2.75 9.35 5.15
C ARG A 192 -1.23 9.21 5.19
N LEU A 193 -0.69 8.14 4.60
CA LEU A 193 0.75 7.89 4.53
C LEU A 193 1.49 9.00 3.77
N ARG A 194 0.97 9.42 2.61
CA ARG A 194 1.54 10.51 1.82
C ARG A 194 1.52 11.85 2.56
N ARG A 195 0.44 12.16 3.30
CA ARG A 195 0.39 13.36 4.15
C ARG A 195 1.42 13.30 5.27
N ARG A 196 1.59 12.15 5.92
CA ARG A 196 2.58 11.95 6.99
C ARG A 196 4.02 12.09 6.47
N ALA A 197 4.33 11.48 5.33
CA ALA A 197 5.64 11.57 4.69
C ALA A 197 5.95 13.00 4.21
N GLY A 198 4.97 13.71 3.62
CA GLY A 198 5.11 15.11 3.24
C GLY A 198 5.38 16.03 4.44
N MET A 199 4.71 15.78 5.57
CA MET A 199 4.93 16.51 6.82
C MET A 199 6.33 16.24 7.41
N GLN A 200 6.80 14.99 7.37
CA GLN A 200 8.13 14.61 7.84
C GLN A 200 9.25 15.19 6.96
N SER A 201 9.05 15.26 5.64
CA SER A 201 9.99 15.91 4.71
C SER A 201 10.09 17.41 4.98
N LEU A 202 8.97 18.10 5.24
CA LEU A 202 8.94 19.52 5.63
C LEU A 202 9.65 19.78 6.96
N LEU A 203 9.48 18.89 7.94
CA LEU A 203 10.15 18.98 9.24
C LEU A 203 11.66 18.68 9.16
N GLN A 204 12.11 17.79 8.26
CA GLN A 204 13.53 17.54 8.02
C GLN A 204 14.22 18.69 7.26
N THR A 205 13.52 19.36 6.35
CA THR A 205 14.03 20.59 5.71
C THR A 205 14.10 21.80 6.63
N ALA A 206 13.46 21.74 7.81
CA ALA A 206 13.43 22.81 8.81
C ALA A 206 14.43 22.61 9.99
N GLY A 207 15.34 21.61 9.92
CA GLY A 207 16.39 21.38 10.91
C GLY A 207 17.61 22.33 10.74
N PRO A 208 18.37 22.62 11.82
CA PRO A 208 18.99 23.93 12.05
C PRO A 208 20.12 24.25 11.07
N ASN A 209 20.02 25.45 10.48
CA ASN A 209 21.09 26.08 9.72
C ASN A 209 22.33 26.26 10.62
N ARG A 210 23.31 25.35 10.50
CA ARG A 210 24.65 25.53 11.08
C ARG A 210 25.28 26.72 10.36
N THR A 211 25.11 27.91 10.94
CA THR A 211 25.90 29.09 10.60
C THR A 211 27.35 28.80 10.96
N VAL A 212 28.09 28.30 9.99
CA VAL A 212 29.55 28.30 10.02
C VAL A 212 29.97 29.77 9.98
N ARG A 213 30.19 30.35 11.17
CA ARG A 213 30.93 31.60 11.32
C ARG A 213 32.41 31.27 11.13
N THR A 214 32.88 31.35 9.89
CA THR A 214 34.28 31.67 9.62
C THR A 214 34.43 33.17 9.81
N ASN A 215 35.14 33.59 10.86
CA ASN A 215 35.83 34.88 10.85
C ASN A 215 37.18 34.68 11.51
N GLY A 216 38.21 34.63 10.67
CA GLY A 216 39.58 34.76 11.10
C GLY A 216 39.89 36.18 11.53
N ARG A 217 40.80 36.28 12.48
CA ARG A 217 41.95 37.19 12.45
C ARG A 217 43.04 36.58 13.30
#